data_AF-A0A812M3Q8-F1
#
_entry.id   AF-A0A812M3Q8-F1
#
_cell.length_a   1.000
_cell.length_b   1.000
_cell.length_c   1.000
_cell.angle_alpha   90.00
_cell.angle_beta   90.00
_cell.angle_gamma   90.00
#
_symmetry.space_group_name_H-M   'P 1'
#
loop_
_entity.id
_entity.type
_entity.pdbx_description
1 polymer ?
#
loop_
_entity_poly.entity_id
_entity_poly.type
_entity_poly.pdbx_seq_one_letter_code
_entity_poly.pdbx_strand_id
1 'polypeptide(L)'
;VSQSRVAAPLALGLGEPLAKRHAGVSVLGCAIAMVAVGGCAQGIGQLFAALVVGMARNPSMKEDLFTYTLIGMGFLEFLAIVVILIAGLLLYS
;
A
#
# COMPACT_ATOMS: atom_id res chain seq x y z
N VAL A 1 40.16 36.82 -6.44
CA VAL A 1 41.05 35.75 -6.96
C VAL A 1 40.47 34.42 -6.47
N SER A 2 39.49 33.91 -7.21
CA SER A 2 39.62 32.71 -8.06
C SER A 2 39.63 31.41 -7.24
N GLN A 3 38.49 30.72 -7.19
CA GLN A 3 38.37 29.34 -7.69
C GLN A 3 36.90 29.02 -7.97
N SER A 4 36.46 29.35 -9.17
CA SER A 4 35.49 28.53 -9.90
C SER A 4 36.19 27.22 -10.30
N ARG A 5 35.69 26.07 -9.87
CA ARG A 5 35.89 24.81 -10.63
C ARG A 5 34.54 24.18 -10.92
N VAL A 6 34.28 24.15 -12.21
CA VAL A 6 33.19 23.48 -12.91
C VAL A 6 33.35 21.97 -12.79
N ALA A 7 32.22 21.31 -12.52
CA ALA A 7 31.81 19.92 -12.78
C ALA A 7 32.86 18.78 -12.84
N ALA A 8 32.64 17.77 -11.99
CA ALA A 8 32.61 16.38 -12.48
C ALA A 8 31.58 15.56 -11.66
N PRO A 9 30.64 14.88 -12.33
CA PRO A 9 29.64 14.02 -11.71
C PRO A 9 30.21 12.62 -11.42
N LEU A 10 29.44 11.81 -10.69
CA LEU A 10 29.53 10.35 -10.70
C LEU A 10 30.70 9.70 -9.94
N ALA A 11 30.65 9.79 -8.62
CA ALA A 11 31.17 8.73 -7.76
C ALA A 11 30.17 8.51 -6.60
N LEU A 12 28.91 8.23 -6.92
CA LEU A 12 27.98 7.70 -5.95
C LEU A 12 28.44 6.26 -5.66
N GLY A 13 29.31 6.10 -4.67
CA GLY A 13 29.73 4.80 -4.19
C GLY A 13 28.49 3.99 -3.86
N LEU A 14 28.39 2.79 -4.44
CA LEU A 14 27.30 1.84 -4.24
C LEU A 14 27.34 1.32 -2.79
N GLY A 15 27.01 2.16 -1.82
CA GLY A 15 27.18 1.87 -0.40
C GLY A 15 27.47 3.06 0.52
N GLU A 16 27.63 4.29 0.02
CA GLU A 16 27.66 5.44 0.94
C GLU A 16 26.24 5.69 1.49
N PRO A 17 26.04 5.78 2.82
CA PRO A 17 24.75 6.15 3.38
C PRO A 17 24.44 7.57 2.91
N LEU A 18 23.54 7.69 1.94
CA LEU A 18 23.00 8.97 1.51
C LEU A 18 22.47 9.69 2.75
N ALA A 19 23.01 10.89 2.99
CA ALA A 19 22.56 11.97 3.87
C ALA A 19 21.57 11.61 5.00
N LYS A 20 21.94 11.92 6.26
CA LYS A 20 21.08 11.99 7.47
C LYS A 20 19.62 11.55 7.22
N ARG A 21 19.34 10.25 7.39
CA ARG A 21 17.97 9.71 7.26
C ARG A 21 17.07 10.34 8.33
N HIS A 22 16.02 11.03 7.90
CA HIS A 22 15.03 11.64 8.80
C HIS A 22 14.04 10.56 9.31
N ALA A 23 14.55 9.62 10.12
CA ALA A 23 13.81 8.45 10.59
C ALA A 23 12.47 8.79 11.29
N GLY A 24 12.37 9.96 11.94
CA GLY A 24 11.12 10.39 12.59
C GLY A 24 9.99 10.72 11.60
N VAL A 25 10.32 11.36 10.47
CA VAL A 25 9.32 11.79 9.48
C VAL A 25 8.86 10.60 8.63
N SER A 26 9.77 9.69 8.26
CA SER A 26 9.43 8.47 7.53
C SER A 26 8.52 7.54 8.33
N VAL A 27 8.78 7.36 9.62
CA VAL A 27 7.91 6.54 10.49
C VAL A 27 6.53 7.16 10.67
N LEU A 28 6.42 8.49 10.82
CA LEU A 28 5.13 9.18 10.85
C LEU A 28 4.37 9.05 9.53
N GLY A 29 5.07 9.22 8.39
CA GLY A 29 4.48 9.00 7.07
C GLY A 29 3.99 7.57 6.86
N CYS A 30 4.77 6.57 7.30
CA CYS A 30 4.39 5.17 7.30
C CYS A 30 3.13 4.92 8.15
N ALA A 31 3.08 5.45 9.37
CA ALA A 31 1.93 5.29 10.25
C ALA A 31 0.63 5.86 9.63
N ILE A 32 0.71 7.04 9.00
CA ILE A 32 -0.42 7.66 8.31
C ILE A 32 -0.85 6.81 7.10
N ALA A 33 0.09 6.30 6.31
CA ALA A 33 -0.21 5.42 5.17
C ALA A 33 -0.93 4.13 5.62
N MET A 34 -0.55 3.55 6.76
CA MET A 34 -1.16 2.33 7.30
C MET A 34 -2.63 2.50 7.72
N VAL A 35 -3.10 3.73 7.99
CA VAL A 35 -4.53 3.98 8.29
C VAL A 35 -5.42 3.55 7.11
N ALA A 36 -4.94 3.66 5.87
CA ALA A 36 -5.68 3.25 4.68
C ALA A 36 -5.98 1.73 4.66
N VAL A 37 -5.12 0.90 5.28
CA VAL A 37 -5.34 -0.56 5.39
C VAL A 37 -6.57 -0.87 6.24
N GLY A 38 -6.90 -0.04 7.23
CA GLY A 38 -8.13 -0.15 8.01
C GLY A 38 -9.40 -0.02 7.13
N GLY A 39 -9.34 0.83 6.10
CA GLY A 39 -10.42 0.95 5.10
C GLY A 39 -10.61 -0.33 4.28
N CYS A 40 -9.52 -1.02 3.93
CA CYS A 40 -9.61 -2.32 3.26
C CYS A 40 -10.30 -3.37 4.15
N ALA A 41 -9.94 -3.45 5.43
CA ALA A 41 -10.58 -4.37 6.37
C ALA A 41 -12.10 -4.12 6.51
N GLN A 42 -12.51 -2.85 6.58
CA GLN A 42 -13.94 -2.50 6.57
C GLN A 42 -14.61 -2.86 5.24
N GLY A 43 -13.93 -2.64 4.11
CA GLY A 43 -14.40 -3.03 2.78
C GLY A 43 -14.67 -4.53 2.65
N ILE A 44 -13.78 -5.37 3.18
CA ILE A 44 -13.95 -6.84 3.19
C ILE A 44 -15.21 -7.23 3.97
N GLY A 45 -15.43 -6.63 5.14
CA GLY A 45 -16.64 -6.87 5.94
C GLY A 45 -17.94 -6.52 5.20
N GLN A 46 -17.94 -5.41 4.45
CA GLN A 46 -19.08 -5.03 3.60
C GLN A 46 -19.30 -6.00 2.44
N LEU A 47 -18.22 -6.52 1.85
CA LEU A 47 -18.27 -7.48 0.76
C LEU A 47 -18.93 -8.79 1.19
N PHE A 48 -18.52 -9.33 2.35
CA PHE A 48 -19.14 -10.53 2.91
C PHE A 48 -20.57 -10.29 3.40
N ALA A 49 -20.88 -9.11 3.95
CA ALA A 49 -22.25 -8.76 4.31
C ALA A 49 -23.18 -8.75 3.08
N ALA A 50 -22.72 -8.15 1.97
CA ALA A 50 -23.46 -8.13 0.71
C ALA A 50 -23.64 -9.54 0.12
N LEU A 51 -22.63 -10.42 0.22
CA LEU A 51 -22.73 -11.81 -0.18
C LEU A 51 -23.81 -12.56 0.62
N VAL A 52 -23.82 -12.42 1.95
CA VAL A 52 -24.81 -13.08 2.83
C VAL A 52 -26.23 -12.60 2.48
N VAL A 53 -26.43 -11.29 2.34
CA VAL A 53 -27.73 -10.72 1.95
C VAL A 53 -28.13 -11.17 0.54
N GLY A 54 -27.19 -11.22 -0.39
CA GLY A 54 -27.42 -11.67 -1.76
C GLY A 54 -27.84 -13.14 -1.84
N MET A 55 -27.14 -14.02 -1.12
CA MET A 55 -27.49 -15.44 -1.01
C MET A 55 -28.84 -15.66 -0.31
N ALA A 56 -29.16 -14.85 0.69
CA ALA A 56 -30.45 -14.92 1.39
C ALA A 56 -31.63 -14.55 0.47
N ARG A 57 -31.41 -13.67 -0.51
CA ARG A 57 -32.46 -13.24 -1.46
C ARG A 57 -32.62 -14.19 -2.64
N ASN A 58 -31.52 -14.76 -3.14
CA ASN A 58 -31.59 -15.77 -4.19
C ASN A 58 -30.48 -16.82 -4.04
N PRO A 59 -30.73 -17.97 -3.39
CA PRO A 59 -29.70 -18.97 -3.12
C PRO A 59 -29.28 -19.77 -4.37
N SER A 60 -30.06 -19.71 -5.45
CA SER A 60 -29.76 -20.42 -6.71
C SER A 60 -28.49 -19.91 -7.41
N MET A 61 -28.15 -18.64 -7.21
CA MET A 61 -27.01 -17.95 -7.84
C MET A 61 -25.80 -17.82 -6.91
N LYS A 62 -25.69 -18.71 -5.91
CA LYS A 62 -24.63 -18.66 -4.89
C LYS A 62 -23.20 -18.74 -5.46
N GLU A 63 -22.98 -19.51 -6.53
CA GLU A 63 -21.64 -19.73 -7.09
C GLU A 63 -21.14 -18.49 -7.85
N ASP A 64 -22.02 -17.84 -8.61
CA ASP A 64 -21.71 -16.60 -9.31
C ASP A 64 -21.45 -15.46 -8.30
N LEU A 65 -22.32 -15.32 -7.29
CA LEU A 65 -22.15 -14.31 -6.23
C LEU A 65 -20.87 -14.51 -5.43
N PHE A 66 -20.52 -15.75 -5.11
CA PHE A 66 -19.26 -16.07 -4.42
C PHE A 66 -18.06 -15.76 -5.31
N THR A 67 -18.13 -16.08 -6.61
CA THR A 67 -17.07 -15.76 -7.58
C THR A 67 -16.85 -14.25 -7.70
N TYR A 68 -17.92 -13.46 -7.81
CA TYR A 68 -17.81 -11.99 -7.80
C TYR A 68 -17.28 -11.43 -6.48
N THR A 69 -17.66 -12.05 -5.35
CA THR A 69 -17.13 -11.69 -4.03
C THR A 69 -15.63 -11.93 -3.96
N LEU A 70 -15.14 -13.07 -4.46
CA LEU A 70 -13.70 -13.39 -4.48
C LEU A 70 -12.91 -12.45 -5.39
N ILE A 71 -13.46 -12.07 -6.55
CA ILE A 71 -12.83 -11.06 -7.43
C ILE A 71 -12.71 -9.72 -6.68
N GLY A 72 -13.77 -9.28 -5.99
CA GLY A 72 -13.75 -8.06 -5.19
C GLY A 72 -12.78 -8.12 -4.02
N MET A 73 -12.69 -9.26 -3.34
CA MET A 73 -11.71 -9.53 -2.28
C MET A 73 -10.28 -9.44 -2.82
N GLY A 74 -10.00 -10.06 -3.95
CA GLY A 74 -8.68 -10.00 -4.60
C GLY A 74 -8.26 -8.57 -4.95
N PHE A 75 -9.21 -7.72 -5.38
CA PHE A 75 -8.93 -6.31 -5.64
C PHE A 75 -8.64 -5.51 -4.36
N LEU A 76 -9.39 -5.74 -3.27
CA LEU A 76 -9.12 -5.10 -1.97
C LEU A 76 -7.77 -5.53 -1.38
N GLU A 77 -7.43 -6.82 -1.49
CA GLU A 77 -6.12 -7.34 -1.06
C GLU A 77 -4.98 -6.74 -1.89
N PHE A 78 -5.16 -6.60 -3.21
CA PHE A 78 -4.19 -5.93 -4.06
C PHE A 78 -3.95 -4.48 -3.59
N LEU A 79 -5.01 -3.73 -3.28
CA LEU A 79 -4.89 -2.38 -2.76
C LEU A 79 -4.16 -2.36 -1.40
N ALA A 80 -4.48 -3.29 -0.50
CA ALA A 80 -3.83 -3.41 0.81
C ALA A 80 -2.32 -3.67 0.65
N ILE A 81 -1.93 -4.58 -0.24
CA ILE A 81 -0.52 -4.87 -0.53
C ILE A 81 0.18 -3.64 -1.11
N VAL A 82 -0.44 -2.90 -2.04
CA VAL A 82 0.14 -1.67 -2.59
C VAL A 82 0.39 -0.62 -1.50
N VAL A 83 -0.57 -0.42 -0.59
CA VAL A 83 -0.40 0.50 0.55
C VAL A 83 0.74 0.04 1.47
N ILE A 84 0.81 -1.25 1.79
CA ILE A 84 1.89 -1.81 2.62
C ILE A 84 3.25 -1.67 1.94
N LEU A 85 3.34 -1.85 0.63
CA LEU A 85 4.57 -1.63 -0.14
C LEU A 85 5.02 -0.17 -0.05
N ILE A 86 4.11 0.79 -0.21
CA ILE A 86 4.43 2.22 -0.09
C ILE A 86 4.87 2.55 1.35
N ALA A 87 4.18 2.02 2.36
CA ALA A 87 4.56 2.18 3.76
C ALA A 87 5.96 1.61 4.04
N GLY A 88 6.29 0.44 3.48
CA GLY A 88 7.61 -0.18 3.55
C GLY A 88 8.71 0.64 2.86
N LEU A 89 8.40 1.22 1.69
CA LEU A 89 9.31 2.14 0.99
C LEU A 89 9.56 3.40 1.81
N LEU A 90 8.51 3.99 2.41
CA LEU A 90 8.64 5.16 3.28
C LEU A 90 9.52 4.86 4.49
N LEU A 91 9.44 3.66 5.06
CA LEU A 91 10.22 3.28 6.25
C LEU A 91 11.72 3.11 5.93
N TYR A 92 12.07 2.72 4.71
CA TYR A 92 13.47 2.57 4.27
C TYR A 92 14.04 3.80 3.53
N SER A 93 13.17 4.73 3.12
CA SER A 93 13.53 6.03 2.54
C SER A 93 14.08 7.01 3.57
#